data_AF-A0A6G6GI14-F1
#
_entry.id   AF-A0A6G6GI14-F1
#
_cell.length_a   1.000
_cell.length_b   1.000
_cell.length_c   1.000
_cell.angle_alpha   90.00
_cell.angle_beta   90.00
_cell.angle_gamma   90.00
#
_symmetry.space_group_name_H-M   'P 1'
#
loop_
_entity.id
_entity.type
_entity.pdbx_description
1 polymer ?
#
loop_
_entity_poly.entity_id
_entity_poly.type
_entity_poly.pdbx_seq_one_letter_code
_entity_poly.pdbx_strand_id
1 'polypeptide(L)'
;MKQLLILLAISLYGCNDSVKTISRVDKNDTTITCDTNGCFGTYTGPEFVDRDDVAHQFSNTMSSAVGDKLKELYTKGKYSKVNFSAITMTTQGMGSGTVVYSLKIPFSAVTAPCEAFTSFDHVGGWNHAPALQQRKEQLSTALMKGDSLAISNLKTTPEGLQEYWIQWKHKSTQAACQ
;
A
#
# COMPACT_ATOMS: atom_id res chain seq x y z
N MET A 1 -34.44 -31.68 61.34
CA MET A 1 -35.38 -30.59 60.98
C MET A 1 -34.75 -29.25 61.33
N LYS A 2 -34.43 -28.46 60.31
CA LYS A 2 -34.41 -26.98 60.33
C LYS A 2 -34.05 -26.53 58.91
N GLN A 3 -35.06 -26.12 58.16
CA GLN A 3 -34.89 -25.33 56.96
C GLN A 3 -34.36 -23.96 57.38
N LEU A 4 -33.34 -23.46 56.70
CA LEU A 4 -32.89 -22.08 56.83
C LEU A 4 -32.98 -21.43 55.45
N LEU A 5 -34.01 -20.59 55.27
CA LEU A 5 -34.09 -19.59 54.22
C LEU A 5 -32.93 -18.60 54.39
N ILE A 6 -32.18 -18.33 53.32
CA ILE A 6 -31.37 -17.11 53.22
C ILE A 6 -31.62 -16.48 51.84
N LEU A 7 -31.91 -15.18 51.90
CA LEU A 7 -32.41 -14.32 50.84
C LEU A 7 -31.42 -14.14 49.68
N LEU A 8 -31.98 -14.02 48.47
CA LEU A 8 -31.36 -13.40 47.31
C LEU A 8 -31.00 -11.94 47.64
N ALA A 9 -29.71 -11.60 47.59
CA ALA A 9 -29.25 -10.22 47.49
C ALA A 9 -28.80 -9.96 46.04
N ILE A 10 -29.66 -9.30 45.27
CA ILE A 10 -29.34 -8.80 43.93
C ILE A 10 -28.47 -7.55 44.14
N SER A 11 -27.18 -7.66 43.82
CA SER A 11 -26.28 -6.51 43.75
C SER A 11 -26.39 -5.87 42.37
N LEU A 12 -27.00 -4.68 42.33
CA LEU A 12 -26.94 -3.79 41.16
C LEU A 12 -25.55 -3.15 41.12
N TYR A 13 -24.63 -3.76 40.37
CA TYR A 13 -23.40 -3.07 39.97
C TYR A 13 -23.76 -2.03 38.92
N GLY A 14 -23.81 -0.77 39.33
CA GLY A 14 -23.80 0.36 38.39
C GLY A 14 -22.46 0.40 37.68
N CYS A 15 -22.45 0.16 36.36
CA CYS A 15 -21.31 0.49 35.52
C CYS A 15 -21.11 2.00 35.56
N ASN A 16 -19.99 2.43 36.14
CA ASN A 16 -19.53 3.80 36.02
C ASN A 16 -18.87 3.90 34.63
N ASP A 17 -19.63 4.35 33.63
CA ASP A 17 -19.08 4.64 32.31
C ASP A 17 -18.09 5.80 32.45
N SER A 18 -16.82 5.44 32.55
CA SER A 18 -15.73 6.39 32.42
C SER A 18 -15.79 6.91 30.99
N VAL A 19 -16.24 8.16 30.85
CA VAL A 19 -16.17 8.93 29.60
C VAL A 19 -14.76 8.78 29.05
N LYS A 20 -14.60 7.97 28.00
CA LYS A 20 -13.35 7.90 27.24
C LYS A 20 -13.13 9.29 26.65
N THR A 21 -12.23 10.04 27.26
CA THR A 21 -11.62 11.22 26.64
C THR A 21 -11.11 10.78 25.28
N ILE A 22 -11.76 11.26 24.21
CA ILE A 22 -11.32 11.07 22.84
C ILE A 22 -9.95 11.74 22.75
N SER A 23 -8.89 10.94 22.87
CA SER A 23 -7.55 11.36 22.49
C SER A 23 -7.63 11.79 21.03
N ARG A 24 -7.25 13.04 20.76
CA ARG A 24 -7.10 13.55 19.41
C ARG A 24 -6.24 12.55 18.64
N VAL A 25 -6.85 11.85 17.69
CA VAL A 25 -6.11 11.08 16.69
C VAL A 25 -5.38 12.14 15.89
N ASP A 26 -4.06 12.25 16.08
CA ASP A 26 -3.22 13.08 15.23
C ASP A 26 -3.49 12.67 13.80
N LYS A 27 -3.92 13.64 13.00
CA LYS A 27 -4.39 13.42 11.63
C LYS A 27 -3.17 13.02 10.82
N ASN A 28 -3.05 11.74 10.47
CA ASN A 28 -2.03 11.27 9.54
C ASN A 28 -2.10 12.09 8.26
N ASP A 29 -0.98 12.68 7.84
CA ASP A 29 -0.91 13.46 6.61
C ASP A 29 -0.34 12.60 5.48
N THR A 30 -1.22 12.09 4.64
CA THR A 30 -0.87 11.37 3.42
C THR A 30 -1.19 12.24 2.22
N THR A 31 -0.17 12.58 1.45
CA THR A 31 -0.33 13.29 0.19
C THR A 31 0.18 12.43 -0.96
N ILE A 32 -0.65 12.26 -2.00
CA ILE A 32 -0.24 11.62 -3.26
C ILE A 32 -0.75 12.48 -4.41
N THR A 33 0.14 12.79 -5.35
CA THR A 33 -0.18 13.51 -6.58
C THR A 33 0.38 12.74 -7.76
N CYS A 34 -0.42 12.63 -8.82
CA CYS A 34 -0.05 11.93 -10.04
C CYS A 34 -0.31 12.81 -11.27
N ASP A 35 0.63 12.82 -12.20
CA ASP A 35 0.53 13.49 -13.48
C ASP A 35 0.92 12.54 -14.63
N THR A 36 1.27 13.08 -15.81
CA THR A 36 1.70 12.26 -16.95
C THR A 36 3.11 11.68 -16.79
N ASN A 37 3.91 12.23 -15.88
CA ASN A 37 5.32 11.89 -15.68
C ASN A 37 5.53 10.95 -14.48
N GLY A 38 4.52 10.71 -13.65
CA GLY A 38 4.61 9.79 -12.54
C GLY A 38 3.65 10.11 -11.40
N CYS A 39 3.84 9.39 -10.31
CA CYS A 39 3.22 9.69 -9.02
C CYS A 39 4.29 10.01 -7.98
N PHE A 40 3.97 10.91 -7.07
CA PHE A 40 4.80 11.23 -5.92
C PHE A 40 3.92 11.41 -4.69
N GLY A 41 4.49 11.15 -3.52
CA GLY A 41 3.78 11.37 -2.29
C GLY A 41 4.63 11.21 -1.06
N THR A 42 4.07 11.66 0.05
CA THR A 42 4.67 11.53 1.38
C THR A 42 3.59 11.16 2.39
N TYR A 43 3.93 10.22 3.26
CA TYR A 43 3.25 9.94 4.51
C TYR A 43 4.04 10.56 5.66
N THR A 44 3.37 11.28 6.56
CA THR A 44 3.92 11.70 7.84
C THR A 44 2.94 11.35 8.96
N GLY A 45 3.39 10.53 9.90
CA GLY A 45 2.52 10.06 10.98
C GLY A 45 3.12 8.94 11.81
N PRO A 46 2.34 8.34 12.72
CA PRO A 46 2.76 7.20 13.52
C PRO A 46 3.15 6.00 12.65
N GLU A 47 4.11 5.20 13.10
CA GLU A 47 4.45 3.94 12.44
C GLU A 47 3.33 2.91 12.59
N PHE A 48 2.82 2.78 13.81
CA PHE A 48 1.76 1.86 14.18
C PHE A 48 0.57 2.58 14.81
N VAL A 49 -0.64 2.19 14.44
CA VAL A 49 -1.89 2.57 15.13
C VAL A 49 -2.64 1.28 15.43
N ASP A 50 -3.01 1.05 16.69
CA ASP A 50 -3.71 -0.18 17.11
C ASP A 50 -3.01 -1.49 16.70
N ARG A 51 -1.67 -1.47 16.61
CA ARG A 51 -0.77 -2.55 16.14
C ARG A 51 -0.75 -2.78 14.62
N ASP A 52 -1.51 -2.03 13.85
CA ASP A 52 -1.42 -2.04 12.39
C ASP A 52 -0.26 -1.15 11.93
N ASP A 53 0.55 -1.67 11.01
CA ASP A 53 1.64 -0.93 10.35
C ASP A 53 1.06 0.07 9.33
N VAL A 54 0.64 1.23 9.84
CA VAL A 54 -0.02 2.27 9.04
C VAL A 54 0.96 2.99 8.12
N ALA A 55 2.24 3.09 8.50
CA ALA A 55 3.27 3.67 7.65
C ALA A 55 3.49 2.82 6.40
N HIS A 56 3.53 1.49 6.53
CA HIS A 56 3.63 0.59 5.38
C HIS A 56 2.38 0.63 4.46
N GLN A 57 1.19 0.92 4.99
CA GLN A 57 0.00 1.10 4.14
C GLN A 57 0.16 2.23 3.11
N PHE A 58 1.15 3.11 3.27
CA PHE A 58 1.51 4.08 2.24
C PHE A 58 1.95 3.43 0.93
N SER A 59 2.74 2.34 0.94
CA SER A 59 3.14 1.61 -0.28
C SER A 59 1.92 1.03 -1.01
N ASN A 60 0.92 0.52 -0.27
CA ASN A 60 -0.34 0.02 -0.83
C ASN A 60 -1.14 1.15 -1.50
N THR A 61 -1.25 2.29 -0.81
CA THR A 61 -1.99 3.47 -1.29
C THR A 61 -1.32 4.05 -2.54
N MET A 62 0.01 4.17 -2.54
CA MET A 62 0.80 4.61 -3.68
C MET A 62 0.65 3.65 -4.87
N SER A 63 0.67 2.33 -4.62
CA SER A 63 0.53 1.34 -5.69
C SER A 63 -0.83 1.44 -6.39
N SER A 64 -1.89 1.64 -5.62
CA SER A 64 -3.24 1.86 -6.13
C SER A 64 -3.29 3.13 -6.99
N ALA A 65 -2.77 4.24 -6.49
CA ALA A 65 -2.74 5.51 -7.22
C ALA A 65 -1.96 5.43 -8.53
N VAL A 66 -0.81 4.75 -8.55
CA VAL A 66 -0.03 4.51 -9.77
C VAL A 66 -0.81 3.65 -10.77
N GLY A 67 -1.40 2.54 -10.32
CA GLY A 67 -2.19 1.65 -11.17
C GLY A 67 -3.37 2.37 -11.81
N ASP A 68 -4.10 3.18 -11.04
CA ASP A 68 -5.22 3.97 -11.54
C ASP A 68 -4.74 5.04 -12.52
N LYS A 69 -3.62 5.70 -12.24
CA LYS A 69 -3.06 6.70 -13.16
C LYS A 69 -2.63 6.08 -14.49
N LEU A 70 -1.97 4.92 -14.46
CA LEU A 70 -1.57 4.21 -15.68
C LEU A 70 -2.79 3.81 -16.54
N LYS A 71 -3.88 3.34 -15.92
CA LYS A 71 -5.14 3.07 -16.62
C LYS A 71 -5.75 4.34 -17.20
N GLU A 72 -5.79 5.44 -16.44
CA GLU A 72 -6.30 6.74 -16.90
C GLU A 72 -5.51 7.26 -18.11
N LEU A 73 -4.18 7.16 -18.08
CA LEU A 73 -3.32 7.57 -19.18
C LEU A 73 -3.57 6.70 -20.42
N TYR A 74 -3.68 5.38 -20.24
CA TYR A 74 -3.97 4.43 -21.31
C TYR A 74 -5.29 4.73 -22.02
N THR A 75 -6.38 4.98 -21.28
CA THR A 75 -7.70 5.28 -21.87
C THR A 75 -7.71 6.62 -22.61
N LYS A 76 -6.80 7.54 -22.27
CA LYS A 76 -6.59 8.81 -22.96
C LYS A 76 -5.61 8.73 -24.14
N GLY A 77 -5.14 7.53 -24.51
CA GLY A 77 -4.15 7.34 -25.57
C GLY A 77 -2.75 7.84 -25.22
N LYS A 78 -2.47 8.08 -23.93
CA LYS A 78 -1.15 8.45 -23.43
C LYS A 78 -0.49 7.21 -22.85
N TYR A 79 0.34 6.54 -23.64
CA TYR A 79 0.90 5.26 -23.25
C TYR A 79 2.15 5.45 -22.40
N SER A 80 2.22 4.73 -21.28
CA SER A 80 3.32 4.88 -20.32
C SER A 80 3.59 3.57 -19.59
N LYS A 81 4.77 3.50 -18.97
CA LYS A 81 5.19 2.44 -18.06
C LYS A 81 6.00 3.03 -16.91
N VAL A 82 6.05 2.36 -15.78
CA VAL A 82 6.90 2.80 -14.65
C VAL A 82 8.37 2.63 -14.99
N ASN A 83 9.15 3.66 -14.68
CA ASN A 83 10.60 3.66 -14.77
C ASN A 83 11.22 3.21 -13.44
N PHE A 84 11.39 1.89 -13.28
CA PHE A 84 11.89 1.27 -12.05
C PHE A 84 13.26 1.79 -11.59
N SER A 85 14.17 2.10 -12.52
CA SER A 85 15.51 2.57 -12.16
C SER A 85 15.47 3.93 -11.49
N ALA A 86 14.50 4.78 -11.86
CA ALA A 86 14.33 6.12 -11.32
C ALA A 86 13.36 6.21 -10.12
N ILE A 87 12.82 5.08 -9.62
CA ILE A 87 12.06 5.08 -8.36
C ILE A 87 12.98 5.49 -7.21
N THR A 88 12.53 6.49 -6.44
CA THR A 88 13.16 6.93 -5.18
C THR A 88 12.25 6.62 -4.00
N MET A 89 12.85 6.07 -2.94
CA MET A 89 12.17 5.60 -1.74
C MET A 89 13.00 6.00 -0.52
N THR A 90 12.41 6.74 0.40
CA THR A 90 13.09 7.21 1.61
C THR A 90 12.17 7.11 2.81
N THR A 91 12.71 6.64 3.93
CA THR A 91 12.07 6.66 5.24
C THR A 91 12.93 7.47 6.20
N GLN A 92 12.29 8.11 7.17
CA GLN A 92 12.93 8.69 8.34
C GLN A 92 12.05 8.42 9.56
N GLY A 93 12.66 8.01 10.67
CA GLY A 93 11.98 7.71 11.91
C GLY A 93 11.30 6.32 11.97
N MET A 94 11.57 5.43 11.02
CA MET A 94 11.06 4.05 11.06
C MET A 94 11.75 3.26 12.19
N GLY A 95 10.95 2.58 13.01
CA GLY A 95 11.35 2.00 14.30
C GLY A 95 11.39 2.96 15.48
N SER A 96 11.11 4.26 15.27
CA SER A 96 11.15 5.30 16.33
C SER A 96 9.78 5.84 16.75
N GLY A 97 8.72 5.48 16.02
CA GLY A 97 7.34 5.82 16.34
C GLY A 97 6.69 6.83 15.40
N THR A 98 7.40 7.86 14.92
CA THR A 98 6.89 8.79 13.88
C THR A 98 7.72 8.64 12.62
N VAL A 99 7.06 8.40 11.50
CA VAL A 99 7.67 8.09 10.21
C VAL A 99 7.37 9.18 9.21
N VAL A 100 8.40 9.64 8.50
CA VAL A 100 8.27 10.34 7.23
C VAL A 100 8.67 9.37 6.12
N TYR A 101 7.69 8.90 5.35
CA TYR A 101 7.89 7.98 4.24
C TYR A 101 7.55 8.69 2.93
N SER A 102 8.55 8.89 2.05
CA SER A 102 8.37 9.51 0.74
C SER A 102 8.67 8.54 -0.41
N LEU A 103 7.83 8.62 -1.44
CA LEU A 103 7.93 7.83 -2.67
C LEU A 103 7.82 8.72 -3.91
N LYS A 104 8.67 8.43 -4.90
CA LYS A 104 8.53 8.95 -6.27
C LYS A 104 8.59 7.78 -7.24
N ILE A 105 7.54 7.64 -8.04
CA ILE A 105 7.38 6.58 -9.03
C ILE A 105 7.23 7.24 -10.40
N PRO A 106 8.34 7.49 -11.12
CA PRO A 106 8.32 8.13 -12.42
C PRO A 106 7.83 7.18 -13.52
N PHE A 107 7.23 7.77 -14.55
CA PHE A 107 6.80 7.08 -15.76
C PHE A 107 7.73 7.41 -16.93
N SER A 108 7.82 6.46 -17.85
CA SER A 108 8.40 6.64 -19.19
C SER A 108 7.30 6.48 -20.23
N ALA A 109 7.20 7.45 -21.14
CA ALA A 109 6.30 7.36 -22.28
C ALA A 109 6.73 6.23 -23.23
N VAL A 110 5.74 5.60 -23.86
CA VAL A 110 5.93 4.62 -24.94
C VAL A 110 5.01 4.98 -26.11
N THR A 111 5.29 4.47 -27.30
CA THR A 111 4.59 4.89 -28.52
C THR A 111 3.37 4.03 -28.83
N ALA A 112 3.45 2.73 -28.56
CA ALA A 112 2.37 1.79 -28.84
C ALA A 112 1.56 1.42 -27.58
N PRO A 113 0.23 1.20 -27.71
CA PRO A 113 -0.60 0.76 -26.58
C PRO A 113 -0.10 -0.54 -25.95
N CYS A 114 0.40 -1.47 -26.75
CA CYS A 114 0.84 -2.78 -26.27
C CYS A 114 2.25 -2.79 -25.65
N GLU A 115 2.95 -1.64 -25.67
CA GLU A 115 4.18 -1.41 -24.92
C GLU A 115 3.91 -0.79 -23.54
N ALA A 116 2.69 -0.31 -23.31
CA ALA A 116 2.26 0.29 -22.06
C ALA A 116 1.95 -0.77 -21.01
N PHE A 117 1.96 -0.34 -19.75
CA PHE A 117 1.50 -1.13 -18.61
C PHE A 117 0.33 -0.40 -17.95
N THR A 118 -0.70 -1.14 -17.54
CA THR A 118 -1.92 -0.58 -16.93
C THR A 118 -2.17 -1.09 -15.52
N SER A 119 -1.22 -1.82 -14.95
CA SER A 119 -1.32 -2.34 -13.60
C SER A 119 0.00 -2.17 -12.88
N PHE A 120 -0.10 -1.93 -11.58
CA PHE A 120 1.05 -1.70 -10.72
C PHE A 120 0.76 -2.18 -9.31
N ASP A 121 1.78 -2.72 -8.65
CA ASP A 121 1.71 -3.28 -7.31
C ASP A 121 3.11 -3.32 -6.68
N HIS A 122 3.17 -3.75 -5.43
CA HIS A 122 4.42 -4.00 -4.73
C HIS A 122 4.37 -5.29 -3.91
N VAL A 123 5.54 -5.67 -3.37
CA VAL A 123 5.66 -6.63 -2.29
C VAL A 123 6.91 -6.34 -1.49
N GLY A 124 6.74 -6.30 -0.18
CA GLY A 124 7.78 -5.89 0.71
C GLY A 124 7.27 -5.65 2.10
N GLY A 125 8.05 -4.89 2.85
CA GLY A 125 7.77 -4.53 4.22
C GLY A 125 9.06 -4.25 4.98
N TRP A 126 8.93 -4.14 6.28
CA TRP A 126 10.00 -3.77 7.18
C TRP A 126 10.45 -4.96 8.02
N ASN A 127 11.77 -5.12 8.20
CA ASN A 127 12.38 -6.18 9.01
C ASN A 127 12.04 -7.64 8.63
N HIS A 128 11.53 -7.88 7.42
CA HIS A 128 11.38 -9.23 6.87
C HIS A 128 11.71 -9.26 5.37
N ALA A 129 12.10 -10.43 4.87
CA ALA A 129 12.29 -10.61 3.44
C ALA A 129 10.94 -10.49 2.69
N PRO A 130 10.89 -9.81 1.53
CA PRO A 130 9.68 -9.76 0.71
C PRO A 130 9.26 -11.14 0.19
N ALA A 131 7.97 -11.47 0.29
CA ALA A 131 7.38 -12.72 -0.21
C ALA A 131 7.18 -12.72 -1.74
N LEU A 132 8.24 -12.45 -2.51
CA LEU A 132 8.14 -12.15 -3.95
C LEU A 132 7.51 -13.28 -4.77
N GLN A 133 7.88 -14.54 -4.52
CA GLN A 133 7.31 -15.66 -5.30
C GLN A 133 5.81 -15.82 -5.08
N GLN A 134 5.36 -15.74 -3.83
CA GLN A 134 3.94 -15.77 -3.50
C GLN A 134 3.18 -14.62 -4.17
N ARG A 135 3.76 -13.41 -4.19
CA ARG A 135 3.13 -12.27 -4.87
C ARG A 135 3.02 -12.50 -6.37
N LYS A 136 4.05 -13.06 -7.00
CA LYS A 136 4.02 -13.39 -8.44
C LYS A 136 2.91 -14.37 -8.78
N GLU A 137 2.70 -15.39 -7.95
CA GLU A 137 1.61 -16.35 -8.12
C GLU A 137 0.25 -15.68 -8.02
N GLN A 138 0.04 -14.82 -7.02
CA GLN A 138 -1.21 -14.06 -6.85
C GLN A 138 -1.52 -13.19 -8.09
N LEU A 139 -0.52 -12.44 -8.57
CA LEU A 139 -0.66 -11.52 -9.69
C LEU A 139 -0.78 -12.21 -11.04
N SER A 140 -0.33 -13.47 -11.17
CA SER A 140 -0.38 -14.24 -12.42
C SER A 140 -1.79 -14.36 -13.00
N THR A 141 -2.81 -14.37 -12.13
CA THR A 141 -4.22 -14.48 -12.52
C THR A 141 -4.75 -13.24 -13.27
N ALA A 142 -4.09 -12.09 -13.11
CA ALA A 142 -4.45 -10.83 -13.77
C ALA A 142 -3.71 -10.61 -15.10
N LEU A 143 -2.73 -11.46 -15.41
CA LEU A 143 -1.91 -11.35 -16.62
C LEU A 143 -2.71 -11.67 -17.88
N MET A 144 -2.33 -10.99 -18.95
CA MET A 144 -2.65 -11.38 -20.30
C MET A 144 -1.98 -12.72 -20.65
N LYS A 145 -2.65 -13.55 -21.47
CA LYS A 145 -2.08 -14.82 -21.92
C LYS A 145 -0.73 -14.59 -22.59
N GLY A 146 0.31 -15.28 -22.11
CA GLY A 146 1.67 -15.20 -22.66
C GLY A 146 2.50 -14.01 -22.18
N ASP A 147 1.94 -13.10 -21.38
CA ASP A 147 2.68 -11.98 -20.81
C ASP A 147 3.29 -12.34 -19.44
N SER A 148 4.16 -11.48 -18.93
CA SER A 148 4.91 -11.69 -17.69
C SER A 148 4.88 -10.46 -16.78
N LEU A 149 5.17 -10.67 -15.49
CA LEU A 149 5.35 -9.58 -14.54
C LEU A 149 6.70 -8.90 -14.78
N ALA A 150 6.70 -7.59 -14.98
CA ALA A 150 7.92 -6.79 -14.94
C ALA A 150 8.15 -6.35 -13.49
N ILE A 151 9.32 -6.68 -12.94
CA ILE A 151 9.64 -6.53 -11.52
C ILE A 151 10.92 -5.69 -11.39
N SER A 152 10.94 -4.74 -10.46
CA SER A 152 12.14 -3.95 -10.15
C SER A 152 13.21 -4.80 -9.47
N ASN A 153 14.44 -4.28 -9.38
CA ASN A 153 15.36 -4.74 -8.33
C ASN A 153 14.80 -4.39 -6.94
N LEU A 154 15.27 -5.08 -5.89
CA LEU A 154 14.90 -4.77 -4.52
C LEU A 154 15.34 -3.35 -4.18
N LYS A 155 14.40 -2.51 -3.76
CA LYS A 155 14.69 -1.17 -3.22
C LYS A 155 14.73 -1.27 -1.70
N THR A 156 15.68 -0.59 -1.08
CA THR A 156 15.81 -0.57 0.38
C THR A 156 16.01 0.86 0.90
N THR A 157 15.60 1.11 2.14
CA THR A 157 15.97 2.32 2.88
C THR A 157 17.00 1.99 3.98
N PRO A 158 17.75 2.99 4.49
CA PRO A 158 18.68 2.77 5.60
C PRO A 158 18.04 2.18 6.86
N GLU A 159 16.74 2.40 7.05
CA GLU A 159 15.99 1.93 8.23
C GLU A 159 15.41 0.52 8.05
N GLY A 160 15.69 -0.13 6.91
CA GLY A 160 15.37 -1.54 6.70
C GLY A 160 14.06 -1.82 5.98
N LEU A 161 13.37 -0.81 5.45
CA LEU A 161 12.24 -1.03 4.53
C LEU A 161 12.75 -1.68 3.25
N GLN A 162 12.07 -2.69 2.75
CA GLN A 162 12.43 -3.44 1.56
C GLN A 162 11.23 -3.57 0.63
N GLU A 163 11.34 -3.17 -0.63
CA GLU A 163 10.21 -3.18 -1.58
C GLU A 163 10.63 -3.64 -2.99
N TYR A 164 9.89 -4.60 -3.54
CA TYR A 164 9.83 -4.85 -4.98
C TYR A 164 8.63 -4.13 -5.56
N TRP A 165 8.82 -3.49 -6.71
CA TRP A 165 7.75 -2.85 -7.48
C TRP A 165 7.46 -3.67 -8.73
N ILE A 166 6.18 -3.85 -9.04
CA ILE A 166 5.71 -4.79 -10.06
C ILE A 166 4.75 -4.07 -10.98
N GLN A 167 4.92 -4.23 -12.29
CA GLN A 167 3.96 -3.76 -13.29
C GLN A 167 3.62 -4.86 -14.30
N TRP A 168 2.40 -4.85 -14.84
CA TRP A 168 1.96 -5.82 -15.85
C TRP A 168 0.86 -5.27 -16.75
N LYS A 169 0.65 -5.95 -17.87
CA LYS A 169 -0.49 -5.67 -18.74
C LYS A 169 -1.73 -6.35 -18.22
N HIS A 170 -2.79 -5.59 -17.99
CA HIS A 170 -4.03 -6.16 -17.46
C HIS A 170 -4.83 -6.84 -18.57
N LYS A 171 -5.23 -8.10 -18.37
CA LYS A 171 -5.94 -8.89 -19.39
C LYS A 171 -7.25 -8.26 -19.90
N SER A 172 -7.97 -7.51 -19.05
CA SER A 172 -9.22 -6.85 -19.49
C SER A 172 -8.97 -5.47 -20.11
N THR A 173 -8.03 -4.68 -19.57
CA THR A 173 -7.78 -3.31 -20.03
C THR A 173 -7.07 -3.28 -21.36
N GLN A 174 -6.17 -4.23 -21.59
CA GLN A 174 -5.33 -4.30 -22.78
C GLN A 174 -5.70 -5.49 -23.67
N ALA A 175 -6.93 -6.01 -23.61
CA ALA A 175 -7.35 -7.22 -24.33
C ALA A 175 -7.04 -7.21 -25.85
N ALA A 176 -7.01 -6.02 -26.46
CA ALA A 176 -6.66 -5.84 -27.88
C ALA A 176 -5.17 -6.07 -28.23
N CYS A 177 -4.33 -6.32 -27.23
CA CYS A 177 -2.90 -6.62 -27.40
C CYS A 177 -2.59 -8.13 -27.45
N GLN A 178 -3.63 -8.98 -27.46
CA GLN A 178 -3.51 -10.43 -27.59
C GLN A 178 -3.48 -10.90 -29.05
#